data_AF-A0A946ZHP9-F1
#
_entry.id   AF-A0A946ZHP9-F1
#
_cell.length_a   1.000
_cell.length_b   1.000
_cell.length_c   1.000
_cell.angle_alpha   90.00
_cell.angle_beta   90.00
_cell.angle_gamma   90.00
#
_symmetry.space_group_name_H-M   'P 1'
#
loop_
_entity.id
_entity.type
_entity.pdbx_description
1 polymer ?
#
loop_
_entity_poly.entity_id
_entity_poly.type
_entity_poly.pdbx_seq_one_letter_code
_entity_poly.pdbx_strand_id
1 'polypeptide(L)' 'MNTAEVKNSSWEVANRYVELCSQGRNIEAIDEFYHDNIVSCEMYNWPAGPTQVEGLKQVVDFQPAFFSR' A
#
# COMPACT_ATOMS: atom_id res chain seq x y z
N MET A 1 26.30 12.40 -4.00
CA MET A 1 25.66 11.47 -4.95
C MET A 1 24.33 12.08 -5.32
N ASN A 2 24.09 12.30 -6.62
CA ASN A 2 22.88 12.96 -7.11
C ASN A 2 21.80 11.88 -7.26
N THR A 3 20.96 11.68 -6.24
CA THR A 3 19.80 10.79 -6.33
C THR A 3 18.71 11.52 -7.09
N ALA A 4 18.78 11.47 -8.42
CA ALA A 4 17.65 11.83 -9.25
C ALA A 4 16.51 10.87 -8.93
N GLU A 5 15.41 11.42 -8.43
CA GLU A 5 14.18 10.69 -8.14
C GLU A 5 13.70 10.03 -9.44
N VAL A 6 13.77 8.70 -9.53
CA VAL A 6 13.23 7.98 -10.68
C VAL A 6 11.71 8.07 -10.58
N LYS A 7 11.15 9.02 -11.33
CA LYS A 7 9.72 9.28 -11.34
C LYS A 7 9.02 8.25 -12.24
N ASN A 8 8.68 7.09 -11.66
CA ASN A 8 7.85 6.10 -12.33
C ASN A 8 6.48 6.70 -12.66
N SER A 9 5.91 6.34 -13.80
CA SER A 9 4.51 6.66 -14.07
C SER A 9 3.59 5.91 -13.11
N SER A 10 2.39 6.45 -12.84
CA SER A 10 1.39 5.75 -12.02
C SER A 10 1.04 4.36 -12.57
N TRP A 11 1.15 4.17 -13.89
CA TRP A 11 0.90 2.89 -14.54
C TRP A 11 2.01 1.86 -14.23
N GLU A 12 3.28 2.26 -14.27
CA GLU A 12 4.41 1.39 -13.91
C GLU A 12 4.35 0.98 -12.44
N VAL A 13 4.05 1.93 -11.55
CA VAL A 13 3.86 1.66 -10.11
C VAL A 13 2.71 0.67 -9.89
N ALA A 14 1.56 0.90 -10.53
CA ALA A 14 0.39 0.02 -10.39
C ALA A 14 0.67 -1.41 -10.86
N ASN A 15 1.35 -1.60 -12.00
CA ASN A 15 1.68 -2.94 -12.48
C ASN A 15 2.67 -3.65 -11.56
N ARG A 16 3.68 -2.94 -11.07
CA ARG A 16 4.65 -3.52 -10.15
C ARG A 16 4.01 -3.90 -8.82
N TYR A 17 3.12 -3.06 -8.31
CA TYR A 17 2.31 -3.37 -7.13
C TYR A 17 1.49 -4.66 -7.33
N VAL A 18 0.78 -4.78 -8.46
CA VAL A 18 0.00 -5.98 -8.80
C VAL A 18 0.90 -7.22 -8.91
N GLU A 19 2.06 -7.12 -9.56
CA GLU A 19 3.03 -8.21 -9.70
C GLU A 19 3.45 -8.75 -8.32
N LEU A 20 3.91 -7.87 -7.44
CA LEU A 20 4.33 -8.22 -6.08
C LEU A 20 3.20 -8.91 -5.31
N CYS A 21 2.00 -8.31 -5.31
CA CYS A 21 0.86 -8.85 -4.58
C CYS A 21 0.40 -10.21 -5.13
N SER A 22 0.46 -10.42 -6.45
CA SER A 22 0.12 -11.70 -7.08
C SER A 22 1.07 -12.84 -6.69
N GLN A 23 2.29 -12.51 -6.25
CA GLN A 23 3.30 -13.43 -5.77
C GLN A 23 3.26 -13.63 -4.24
N GLY A 24 2.29 -13.01 -3.55
CA GLY A 24 2.22 -13.01 -2.08
C GLY A 24 3.26 -12.09 -1.41
N ARG A 25 3.89 -11.18 -2.17
CA ARG A 25 4.93 -10.26 -1.69
C ARG A 25 4.35 -8.89 -1.34
N ASN A 26 3.20 -8.88 -0.67
CA ASN A 26 2.45 -7.66 -0.32
C ASN A 26 3.28 -6.70 0.55
N ILE A 27 4.14 -7.24 1.43
CA ILE A 27 5.00 -6.43 2.32
C ILE A 27 6.01 -5.62 1.51
N GLU A 28 6.60 -6.21 0.47
CA GLU A 28 7.54 -5.50 -0.39
C GLU A 28 6.84 -4.38 -1.18
N ALA A 29 5.57 -4.57 -1.54
CA ALA A 29 4.78 -3.53 -2.20
C ALA A 29 4.53 -2.33 -1.28
N ILE A 30 4.38 -2.55 0.04
CA ILE A 30 4.30 -1.46 1.01
C ILE A 30 5.65 -0.74 1.09
N ASP A 31 6.72 -1.49 1.35
CA ASP A 31 8.05 -0.92 1.57
C ASP A 31 8.54 -0.13 0.33
N GLU A 32 8.14 -0.56 -0.87
CA GLU A 32 8.53 0.09 -2.13
C GLU A 32 7.69 1.34 -2.45
N PHE A 33 6.39 1.35 -2.16
CA PHE A 33 5.48 2.36 -2.72
C PHE A 33 4.76 3.25 -1.71
N TYR A 34 4.72 2.87 -0.43
CA TYR A 34 3.88 3.57 0.54
C TYR A 34 4.68 4.64 1.27
N HIS A 35 4.14 5.85 1.32
CA HIS A 35 4.67 6.93 2.14
C HIS A 35 4.12 6.83 3.57
N ASP A 36 4.87 7.30 4.56
CA ASP A 36 4.47 7.26 5.98
C ASP A 36 3.10 7.92 6.24
N ASN A 37 2.78 8.97 5.47
CA ASN A 37 1.52 9.73 5.56
C ASN A 37 0.43 9.24 4.59
N ILE A 38 0.41 7.96 4.22
CA ILE A 38 -0.62 7.40 3.34
C ILE A 38 -2.02 7.48 3.95
N VAL A 39 -3.03 7.63 3.09
CA VAL A 39 -4.46 7.49 3.42
C VAL A 39 -5.02 6.31 2.64
N SER A 40 -5.50 5.27 3.33
CA SER A 40 -6.26 4.16 2.73
C SER A 40 -7.75 4.40 2.91
N CYS A 41 -8.52 4.26 1.83
CA CYS A 41 -9.98 4.37 1.84
C CYS A 41 -10.57 3.06 1.34
N GLU A 42 -11.18 2.30 2.24
CA GLU A 42 -11.66 0.94 1.95
C GLU A 42 -13.15 0.83 2.14
N MET A 43 -13.83 0.16 1.21
CA MET A 43 -15.24 -0.16 1.37
C MET A 43 -15.36 -1.37 2.30
N TYR A 44 -15.70 -1.14 3.56
CA TYR A 44 -15.94 -2.22 4.50
C TYR A 44 -17.42 -2.60 4.51
N ASN A 45 -17.69 -3.91 4.47
CA ASN A 45 -19.06 -4.42 4.62
C ASN A 45 -19.57 -4.30 6.07
N TRP A 46 -18.68 -4.11 7.05
CA TRP A 46 -19.05 -3.96 8.47
C TRP A 46 -17.94 -3.27 9.33
N PRO A 47 -18.19 -2.11 9.96
CA PRO A 47 -19.39 -1.28 9.86
C PRO A 47 -19.58 -0.83 8.40
N ALA A 48 -20.85 -0.76 7.95
CA ALA A 48 -21.16 -0.45 6.57
C ALA A 48 -20.73 0.98 6.21
N GLY A 49 -19.74 1.11 5.33
CA GLY A 49 -19.27 2.40 4.83
C GLY A 49 -17.78 2.42 4.50
N PRO A 50 -17.32 3.50 3.84
CA PRO A 50 -15.90 3.70 3.63
C PRO A 50 -15.21 3.87 5.00
N THR A 51 -14.22 3.03 5.27
CA THR A 51 -13.30 3.23 6.38
C THR A 51 -12.07 3.94 5.83
N GLN A 52 -11.77 5.11 6.39
CA GLN A 52 -10.55 5.84 6.12
C GLN A 52 -9.55 5.55 7.22
N VAL A 53 -8.35 5.10 6.84
CA VAL A 53 -7.24 4.80 7.75
C VAL A 53 -6.04 5.62 7.30
N GLU A 54 -5.46 6.36 8.23
CA GLU A 54 -4.35 7.28 7.95
C GLU A 54 -3.08 6.84 8.67
N GLY A 55 -1.96 6.93 7.98
CA GLY A 55 -0.65 6.54 8.48
C GLY A 55 -0.30 5.10 8.14
N LEU A 56 0.94 4.89 7.71
CA LEU A 56 1.45 3.59 7.27
C LEU A 56 1.23 2.49 8.32
N LYS A 57 1.56 2.79 9.58
CA LYS A 57 1.39 1.83 10.67
C LYS A 57 -0.06 1.40 10.83
N GLN A 58 -0.99 2.36 10.80
CA GLN A 58 -2.42 2.09 10.98
C GLN A 58 -2.98 1.28 9.81
N VAL A 59 -2.55 1.56 8.58
CA VAL A 59 -2.94 0.78 7.39
C VAL A 59 -2.47 -0.67 7.50
N VAL A 60 -1.22 -0.91 7.91
CA VAL A 60 -0.67 -2.26 8.11
C VAL A 60 -1.44 -3.00 9.22
N ASP A 61 -1.69 -2.33 10.35
CA ASP A 61 -2.43 -2.91 11.48
C ASP A 61 -3.90 -3.21 11.14
N PHE A 62 -4.50 -2.43 10.23
CA PHE A 62 -5.90 -2.57 9.82
C PHE A 62 -6.14 -3.78 8.93
N GLN A 63 -5.15 -4.17 8.12
CA GLN A 63 -5.20 -5.36 7.27
C GLN A 63 -4.13 -6.40 7.62
N PRO A 64 -4.21 -7.02 8.81
CA PRO A 64 -3.19 -7.98 9.23
C PRO A 64 -3.16 -9.20 8.30
N ALA A 65 -4.29 -9.66 7.75
CA ALA A 65 -4.31 -10.80 6.84
C ALA A 65 -3.57 -10.55 5.51
N PHE A 66 -3.40 -9.28 5.12
CA PHE A 66 -2.77 -8.91 3.86
C PHE A 66 -1.31 -8.46 4.05
N PHE A 67 -0.99 -7.88 5.21
CA PHE A 67 0.31 -7.27 5.50
C PHE A 67 1.05 -7.89 6.70
N SER A 68 0.55 -8.98 7.30
CA SER A 68 1.26 -9.67 8.39
C SER A 68 2.61 -10.23 7.95
N ARG A 69 3.63 -9.97 8.77
CA ARG A 69 4.93 -10.66 8.75
C ARG A 69 4.86 -12.02 9.43
#